data_AF-A0A7V6BXP7-F1
#
_entry.id   AF-A0A7V6BXP7-F1
#
_cell.length_a   1.000
_cell.length_b   1.000
_cell.length_c   1.000
_cell.angle_alpha   90.00
_cell.angle_beta   90.00
_cell.angle_gamma   90.00
#
_symmetry.space_group_name_H-M   'P 1'
#
loop_
_entity.id
_entity.type
_entity.pdbx_description
1 polymer ?
#
loop_
_entity_poly.entity_id
_entity_poly.type
_entity_poly.pdbx_seq_one_letter_code
_entity_poly.pdbx_strand_id
1 'polypeptide(L)' 'MGKQIIVLILALLLGSLTAGCSRDLVGGAVLGGAGVGAAYEYQNKRQMDRLEEDFKAGRIDREEYLKRKEQISKGSIIY' A
#
# COMPACT_ATOMS: atom_id res chain seq x y z
N MET A 1 -47.12 -6.76 -6.24
CA MET A 1 -46.24 -7.05 -5.09
C MET A 1 -44.99 -7.86 -5.47
N GLY A 2 -45.04 -8.80 -6.43
CA GLY A 2 -43.88 -9.64 -6.80
C GLY A 2 -42.65 -8.92 -7.38
N LYS A 3 -42.82 -7.81 -8.12
CA LYS A 3 -41.68 -7.04 -8.68
C LYS A 3 -40.77 -6.44 -7.60
N GLN A 4 -41.34 -5.98 -6.47
CA GLN A 4 -40.56 -5.40 -5.37
C GLN A 4 -39.76 -6.47 -4.62
N ILE A 5 -40.33 -7.68 -4.50
CA ILE A 5 -39.66 -8.83 -3.90
C ILE A 5 -38.46 -9.27 -4.74
N ILE A 6 -38.60 -9.25 -6.08
CA ILE A 6 -37.49 -9.58 -7.00
C ILE A 6 -36.35 -8.56 -6.89
N VAL A 7 -36.66 -7.26 -6.80
CA VAL A 7 -35.64 -6.20 -6.63
C VAL A 7 -34.92 -6.33 -5.29
N LEU A 8 -35.64 -6.66 -4.21
CA LEU A 8 -35.04 -6.89 -2.89
C LEU A 8 -34.13 -8.12 -2.87
N ILE A 9 -34.51 -9.21 -3.53
CA ILE A 9 -33.69 -10.43 -3.64
C ILE A 9 -32.43 -10.16 -4.48
N LEU A 10 -32.55 -9.40 -5.57
CA LEU A 10 -31.41 -9.04 -6.42
C LEU A 10 -30.41 -8.12 -5.67
N ALA A 11 -30.92 -7.16 -4.88
CA ALA A 11 -30.10 -6.30 -4.04
C ALA A 11 -29.36 -7.09 -2.94
N LEU A 12 -30.00 -8.13 -2.38
CA LEU A 12 -29.42 -8.99 -1.36
C LEU A 12 -28.31 -9.91 -1.92
N LEU A 13 -28.44 -10.37 -3.16
CA LEU A 13 -27.43 -11.19 -3.86
C LEU A 13 -26.19 -10.38 -4.28
N LEU A 14 -26.33 -9.08 -4.56
CA LEU A 14 -25.20 -8.20 -4.87
C LEU A 14 -24.38 -7.84 -3.62
N GLY A 15 -24.98 -7.87 -2.43
CA GLY A 15 -24.33 -7.54 -1.16
C GLY A 15 -23.41 -8.63 -0.60
N SER A 16 -23.57 -9.89 -1.01
CA SER A 16 -22.78 -11.02 -0.49
C SER A 16 -21.45 -11.26 -1.20
N LEU A 17 -21.18 -10.56 -2.31
CA LEU A 17 -19.91 -10.65 -3.03
C LEU A 17 -18.79 -9.77 -2.42
N THR A 18 -19.10 -8.85 -1.50
CA THR A 18 -18.10 -7.99 -0.86
C THR A 18 -17.57 -8.54 0.48
N ALA A 19 -18.14 -9.63 0.99
CA ALA A 19 -17.74 -10.24 2.26
C ALA A 19 -16.64 -11.32 2.14
N GLY A 20 -16.15 -11.60 0.92
CA GLY A 20 -15.24 -12.70 0.62
C GLY A 20 -13.74 -12.37 0.49
N CYS A 21 -13.38 -11.08 0.41
CA CYS A 21 -12.00 -10.62 0.45
C CYS A 21 -12.02 -9.37 1.35
N SER A 22 -11.66 -9.38 2.62
CA SER A 22 -10.25 -9.41 3.03
C SER A 22 -10.20 -9.40 4.56
N ARG A 23 -10.16 -10.57 5.21
CA ARG A 23 -9.80 -10.64 6.64
C ARG A 23 -8.28 -10.50 6.85
N ASP A 24 -7.49 -10.50 5.77
CA ASP A 24 -6.07 -10.07 5.74
C ASP A 24 -5.88 -8.56 5.54
N LEU A 25 -6.96 -7.78 5.38
CA LEU A 25 -6.90 -6.30 5.34
C LEU A 25 -7.19 -5.69 6.72
N VAL A 26 -7.06 -6.46 7.81
CA VAL A 26 -7.13 -5.95 9.20
C VAL A 26 -5.90 -5.07 9.54
N GLY A 27 -4.94 -4.93 8.62
CA GLY A 27 -3.88 -3.90 8.67
C GLY A 27 -3.92 -2.85 7.55
N GLY A 28 -4.89 -2.88 6.63
CA GLY A 28 -4.83 -2.12 5.37
C GLY A 28 -6.11 -1.37 4.97
N ALA A 29 -7.13 -1.33 5.82
CA ALA A 29 -8.42 -0.68 5.53
C ALA A 29 -8.38 0.86 5.68
N VAL A 30 -7.23 1.49 5.41
CA VAL A 30 -7.11 2.95 5.20
C VAL A 30 -6.86 3.26 3.71
N LEU A 31 -7.08 2.30 2.81
CA LEU A 31 -6.94 2.50 1.36
C LEU A 31 -8.21 3.13 0.76
N GLY A 32 -8.39 4.43 1.01
CA GLY A 32 -9.13 5.33 0.13
C GLY A 32 -8.25 6.52 -0.20
N GLY A 33 -7.61 6.53 -1.38
CA GLY A 33 -6.80 7.63 -1.95
C GLY A 33 -5.56 8.07 -1.15
N ALA A 34 -5.75 8.51 0.09
CA ALA A 34 -4.72 8.99 1.00
C ALA A 34 -3.86 7.88 1.61
N GLY A 35 -4.42 6.71 1.93
CA GLY A 35 -3.64 5.60 2.50
C GLY A 35 -2.73 4.90 1.49
N VAL A 36 -3.04 4.98 0.19
CA VAL A 36 -2.16 4.45 -0.86
C VAL A 36 -0.85 5.24 -0.87
N GLY A 37 -0.94 6.57 -0.89
CA GLY A 37 0.23 7.46 -0.77
C GLY A 37 1.02 7.19 0.52
N ALA A 38 0.34 7.15 1.67
CA ALA A 38 1.00 6.88 2.95
C ALA A 38 1.68 5.49 3.02
N ALA A 39 1.11 4.46 2.38
CA ALA A 39 1.71 3.14 2.31
C ALA A 39 2.96 3.10 1.41
N TYR A 40 2.92 3.77 0.25
CA TYR A 40 4.11 3.92 -0.62
C TYR A 40 5.22 4.69 0.10
N GLU A 41 4.89 5.78 0.80
CA GLU A 41 5.87 6.55 1.57
C GLU A 41 6.45 5.75 2.74
N TYR A 42 5.66 4.95 3.43
CA TYR A 42 6.17 4.08 4.49
C TYR A 42 7.15 3.04 3.94
N GLN A 43 6.85 2.45 2.78
CA GLN A 43 7.76 1.52 2.12
C GLN A 43 9.06 2.21 1.69
N ASN A 44 8.97 3.40 1.08
CA ASN A 44 10.13 4.19 0.66
C ASN A 44 11.02 4.56 1.85
N LYS A 45 10.42 5.01 2.95
CA LYS A 45 11.13 5.27 4.21
C LYS A 45 11.89 4.04 4.69
N ARG A 46 11.24 2.88 4.76
CA ARG A 46 11.88 1.63 5.19
C ARG A 46 13.05 1.22 4.29
N GLN A 47 12.93 1.46 2.97
CA GLN A 47 14.02 1.21 2.03
C GLN A 47 15.18 2.19 2.23
N MET A 48 14.89 3.47 2.47
CA MET A 48 15.90 4.48 2.76
C MET A 48 16.65 4.19 4.05
N ASP A 49 15.93 3.83 5.13
CA ASP A 49 16.53 3.50 6.43
C ASP A 49 17.51 2.32 6.32
N ARG A 50 17.11 1.26 5.60
CA ARG A 50 18.00 0.11 5.33
C ARG A 50 19.21 0.49 4.51
N LEU A 51 19.03 1.31 3.48
CA LEU A 51 20.12 1.79 2.63
C LEU A 51 21.14 2.61 3.44
N GLU A 52 20.67 3.46 4.35
CA GLU A 52 21.54 4.18 5.28
C GLU A 52 22.26 3.26 6.25
N GLU A 53 21.58 2.25 6.79
CA GLU A 53 22.20 1.25 7.66
C GLU A 53 23.32 0.50 6.93
N ASP A 54 23.07 0.05 5.70
CA ASP A 54 24.06 -0.64 4.87
C ASP A 54 25.29 0.23 4.61
N PHE A 55 25.08 1.52 4.31
CA PHE A 55 26.19 2.46 4.11
C PHE A 55 26.96 2.73 5.41
N LYS A 56 26.27 2.97 6.52
CA LYS A 56 26.89 3.20 7.84
C LYS A 56 27.65 1.96 8.34
N ALA A 57 27.16 0.77 8.03
CA ALA A 57 27.82 -0.49 8.33
C ALA A 57 28.98 -0.81 7.38
N GLY A 58 29.23 0.01 6.36
CA GLY A 58 30.27 -0.23 5.35
C GLY A 58 29.99 -1.42 4.44
N ARG A 59 28.74 -1.87 4.35
CA ARG A 59 28.31 -2.98 3.47
C ARG A 59 28.25 -2.57 2.00
N ILE A 60 28.06 -1.28 1.73
CA ILE A 60 28.05 -0.68 0.39
C ILE A 60 28.96 0.54 0.35
N ASP A 61 29.49 0.84 -0.84
CA ASP A 61 30.29 2.05 -1.05
C ASP A 61 29.40 3.30 -1.25
N ARG A 62 30.07 4.46 -1.35
CA ARG A 62 29.39 5.75 -1.51
C ARG A 62 28.67 5.88 -2.85
N GLU A 63 29.22 5.32 -3.92
CA GLU A 63 28.64 5.44 -5.26
C GLU A 63 27.33 4.65 -5.33
N GLU A 64 27.33 3.41 -4.83
CA GLU A 64 26.15 2.57 -4.74
C GLU A 64 25.09 3.21 -3.82
N TYR A 65 25.49 3.75 -2.68
CA TYR A 65 24.59 4.48 -1.77
C TYR A 65 23.86 5.61 -2.51
N LEU A 66 24.60 6.47 -3.22
CA LEU A 66 24.02 7.62 -3.92
C LEU A 66 23.07 7.19 -5.04
N LYS A 67 23.46 6.20 -5.84
CA LYS A 67 22.64 5.67 -6.93
C LYS A 67 21.32 5.08 -6.43
N ARG A 68 21.38 4.26 -5.38
CA ARG A 68 20.19 3.63 -4.79
C ARG A 68 19.30 4.64 -4.06
N LYS A 69 19.91 5.65 -3.43
CA LYS A 69 19.19 6.76 -2.79
C LYS A 69 18.35 7.52 -3.82
N GLU A 70 18.96 7.88 -4.95
CA GLU A 70 18.25 8.57 -6.04
C GLU A 70 17.07 7.75 -6.58
N GLN A 71 17.24 6.42 -6.72
CA GLN A 71 16.17 5.53 -7.16
C GLN A 71 14.99 5.50 -6.20
N ILE A 72 15.24 5.49 -4.88
CA ILE A 72 14.18 5.49 -3.86
C ILE A 72 13.49 6.86 -3.80
N SER A 73 14.25 7.96 -3.85
CA SER A 73 13.70 9.33 -3.89
C SER A 73 12.77 9.54 -5.08
N LYS A 74 13.12 9.05 -6.28
CA LYS A 74 12.25 9.17 -7.47
C LYS A 74 10.87 8.52 -7.31
N GLY A 75 10.74 7.53 -6.43
CA GLY A 75 9.49 6.84 -6.13
C GLY A 75 8.74 7.40 -4.92
N SER A 76 9.29 8.42 -4.26
CA SER A 76 8.75 9.05 -3.06
C SER A 76 8.23 10.46 -3.35
N ILE A 77 7.20 10.84 -2.63
CA ILE A 77 6.66 12.20 -2.60
C ILE A 77 7.38 13.02 -1.52
N ILE A 78 8.00 12.38 -0.52
CA ILE A 78 8.63 13.02 0.64
C ILE A 78 10.15 13.20 0.46
N TYR A 79 10.82 12.29 -0.25
CA TYR A 79 12.29 12.23 -0.41
C TYR A 79 12.76 12.58 -1.82
#